data_AF-A0A382UCY5-F1
#
_entry.id   AF-A0A382UCY5-F1
#
_cell.length_a   1.000
_cell.length_b   1.000
_cell.length_c   1.000
_cell.angle_alpha   90.00
_cell.angle_beta   90.00
_cell.angle_gamma   90.00
#
_symmetry.space_group_name_H-M   'P 1'
#
loop_
_entity.id
_entity.type
_entity.pdbx_description
1 polymer ?
#
loop_
_entity_poly.entity_id
_entity_poly.type
_entity_poly.pdbx_seq_one_letter_code
_entity_poly.pdbx_strand_id
1 'polypeptide(L)'
;MIFDHMHLDIVIDTSQKKITTFPKKEMDDEVYDSQNKYFMHLQKAGIIIPESIRAGNVYASLEAYYPDAVDDGVSASQVVLLSTTKFIEEQKPQFETVEYIEYEIENRYVDPTDEDSTELGEVPEAPKKGSIGPNRIRRYLSGYGYYE
;
A
#
# COMPACT_ATOMS: atom_id res chain seq x y z
N MET A 1 -9.29 -8.23 15.12
CA MET A 1 -8.80 -7.61 13.87
C MET A 1 -7.63 -6.74 14.22
N ILE A 2 -6.63 -6.67 13.34
CA ILE A 2 -5.37 -5.94 13.52
C ILE A 2 -5.22 -5.04 12.29
N PHE A 3 -4.93 -3.76 12.52
CA PHE A 3 -4.95 -2.71 11.49
C PHE A 3 -3.60 -2.01 11.31
N ASP A 4 -2.58 -2.41 12.08
CA ASP A 4 -1.30 -1.73 12.21
C ASP A 4 -0.37 -1.88 10.99
N HIS A 5 -0.65 -2.83 10.08
CA HIS A 5 0.13 -3.00 8.86
C HIS A 5 -0.29 -1.99 7.78
N MET A 6 0.67 -1.37 7.07
CA MET A 6 0.40 -0.32 6.06
C MET A 6 -0.60 -0.74 4.97
N HIS A 7 -0.49 -1.96 4.46
CA HIS A 7 -1.29 -2.44 3.31
C HIS A 7 -2.44 -3.40 3.67
N LEU A 8 -2.44 -3.98 4.88
CA LEU A 8 -3.23 -5.17 5.19
C LEU A 8 -4.08 -4.99 6.44
N ASP A 9 -5.32 -5.47 6.37
CA ASP A 9 -6.16 -5.74 7.53
C ASP A 9 -6.12 -7.23 7.84
N ILE A 10 -5.75 -7.58 9.07
CA ILE A 10 -5.54 -8.97 9.47
C ILE A 10 -6.62 -9.38 10.47
N VAL A 11 -7.31 -10.47 10.17
CA VAL A 11 -8.36 -11.05 11.01
C VAL A 11 -7.91 -12.42 11.49
N ILE A 12 -7.84 -12.58 12.80
CA ILE A 12 -7.60 -13.86 13.47
C ILE A 12 -8.94 -14.33 14.04
N ASP A 13 -9.54 -15.32 13.41
CA ASP A 13 -10.75 -15.99 13.88
C ASP A 13 -10.37 -17.15 14.82
N THR A 14 -10.56 -16.94 16.11
CA THR A 14 -10.23 -17.90 17.16
C THR A 14 -11.21 -19.06 17.25
N SER A 15 -12.44 -18.90 16.72
CA SER A 15 -13.44 -19.96 16.71
C SER A 15 -13.22 -20.93 15.57
N GLN A 16 -12.91 -20.41 14.38
CA GLN A 16 -12.64 -21.23 13.18
C GLN A 16 -11.16 -21.60 13.02
N LYS A 17 -10.28 -21.06 13.87
CA LYS A 17 -8.82 -21.18 13.78
C LYS A 17 -8.29 -20.82 12.41
N LYS A 18 -8.71 -19.63 11.96
CA LYS A 18 -8.44 -19.15 10.62
C LYS A 18 -7.86 -17.74 10.69
N ILE A 19 -6.89 -17.48 9.84
CA ILE A 19 -6.34 -16.15 9.62
C ILE A 19 -6.79 -15.72 8.23
N THR A 20 -7.24 -14.48 8.11
CA THR A 20 -7.64 -13.90 6.83
C THR A 20 -7.05 -12.50 6.71
N THR A 21 -6.41 -12.21 5.58
CA THR A 21 -5.91 -10.89 5.25
C THR A 21 -6.78 -10.25 4.19
N PHE A 22 -6.98 -8.94 4.33
CA PHE A 22 -7.70 -8.12 3.37
C PHE A 22 -6.81 -6.95 2.95
N PRO A 23 -6.88 -6.51 1.69
CA PRO A 23 -6.26 -5.27 1.27
C PRO A 23 -6.98 -4.10 1.95
N LYS A 24 -6.24 -3.11 2.46
CA LYS A 24 -6.83 -1.86 2.99
C LYS A 24 -7.40 -0.96 1.89
N LYS A 25 -6.78 -1.00 0.71
CA LYS A 25 -7.13 -0.21 -0.47
C LYS A 25 -7.39 -1.15 -1.65
N GLU A 26 -7.16 -0.68 -2.86
CA GLU A 26 -7.20 -1.50 -4.06
C GLU A 26 -6.13 -2.59 -4.03
N MET A 27 -6.41 -3.68 -4.73
CA MET A 27 -5.47 -4.79 -4.87
C MET A 27 -4.43 -4.44 -5.94
N ASP A 28 -3.16 -4.47 -5.57
CA ASP A 28 -2.01 -4.31 -6.47
C ASP A 28 -0.94 -5.38 -6.17
N ASP A 29 0.15 -5.33 -6.92
CA ASP A 29 1.26 -6.28 -6.79
C ASP A 29 1.97 -6.18 -5.42
N GLU A 30 2.05 -4.98 -4.84
CA GLU A 30 2.70 -4.75 -3.54
C GLU A 30 1.87 -5.30 -2.38
N VAL A 31 0.55 -5.14 -2.46
CA VAL A 31 -0.41 -5.68 -1.49
C VAL A 31 -0.41 -7.19 -1.56
N TYR A 32 -0.42 -7.79 -2.76
CA TYR A 32 -0.32 -9.24 -2.91
C TYR A 32 1.01 -9.80 -2.39
N ASP A 33 2.13 -9.13 -2.70
CA ASP A 33 3.45 -9.50 -2.19
C ASP A 33 3.50 -9.41 -0.65
N SER A 34 2.90 -8.37 -0.06
CA SER A 34 2.76 -8.22 1.39
C SER A 34 1.93 -9.37 2.01
N GLN A 35 0.80 -9.74 1.39
CA GLN A 35 0.00 -10.89 1.82
C GLN A 35 0.84 -12.17 1.78
N ASN A 36 1.52 -12.41 0.66
CA ASN A 36 2.35 -13.60 0.49
C ASN A 36 3.49 -13.65 1.52
N LYS A 37 4.21 -12.55 1.75
CA LYS A 37 5.26 -12.44 2.77
C LYS A 37 4.74 -12.74 4.17
N TYR A 38 3.55 -12.24 4.52
CA TYR A 38 2.92 -12.53 5.82
C TYR A 38 2.64 -14.02 6.00
N PHE A 39 2.00 -14.68 5.02
CA PHE A 39 1.73 -16.12 5.13
C PHE A 39 3.02 -16.95 5.07
N MET A 40 4.03 -16.54 4.28
CA MET A 40 5.34 -17.18 4.27
C MET A 40 6.06 -17.05 5.62
N HIS A 41 5.95 -15.91 6.31
CA HIS A 41 6.50 -15.72 7.65
C HIS A 41 5.85 -16.69 8.64
N LEU A 42 4.51 -16.76 8.66
CA LEU A 42 3.78 -17.70 9.52
C LEU A 42 4.06 -19.17 9.18
N GLN A 43 4.19 -19.50 7.89
CA GLN A 43 4.50 -20.84 7.43
C GLN A 43 5.90 -21.28 7.89
N LYS A 44 6.91 -20.41 7.72
CA LYS A 44 8.28 -20.68 8.17
C LYS A 44 8.37 -20.86 9.68
N ALA A 45 7.53 -20.14 10.44
CA ALA A 45 7.42 -20.28 11.88
C ALA A 45 6.63 -21.54 12.33
N GLY A 46 6.01 -22.28 11.40
CA GLY A 46 5.21 -23.47 11.71
C GLY A 46 3.86 -23.16 12.37
N ILE A 47 3.35 -21.94 12.20
CA ILE A 47 2.14 -21.45 12.88
C ILE A 47 0.87 -21.80 12.10
N ILE A 48 0.96 -21.93 10.78
CA ILE A 48 -0.16 -22.24 9.90
C ILE A 48 0.04 -23.58 9.21
N ILE A 49 -1.06 -24.16 8.73
CA ILE A 49 -1.03 -25.36 7.90
C ILE A 49 -0.74 -24.94 6.45
N PRO A 50 0.42 -25.28 5.85
CA PRO A 50 0.85 -24.75 4.54
C PRO A 50 -0.14 -24.99 3.40
N GLU A 51 -0.70 -26.20 3.35
CA GLU A 51 -1.65 -26.63 2.30
C GLU A 51 -3.01 -25.92 2.40
N SER A 52 -3.25 -25.21 3.51
CA SER A 52 -4.51 -24.53 3.78
C SER A 52 -4.56 -23.09 3.25
N ILE A 53 -3.43 -22.57 2.74
CA ILE A 53 -3.35 -21.22 2.16
C ILE A 53 -4.16 -21.18 0.87
N ARG A 54 -5.18 -20.33 0.83
CA ARG A 54 -6.06 -20.16 -0.33
C ARG A 54 -6.69 -18.78 -0.40
N ALA A 55 -7.26 -18.45 -1.54
CA ALA A 55 -8.11 -17.28 -1.68
C ALA A 55 -9.37 -17.41 -0.80
N GLY A 56 -9.75 -16.31 -0.14
CA GLY A 56 -10.96 -16.25 0.67
C GLY A 56 -12.21 -15.93 -0.13
N ASN A 57 -13.35 -15.84 0.57
CA ASN A 57 -14.66 -15.55 -0.04
C ASN A 57 -14.83 -14.08 -0.46
N VAL A 58 -14.05 -13.17 0.13
CA VAL A 58 -14.06 -11.75 -0.23
C VAL A 58 -13.02 -11.50 -1.31
N TYR A 59 -13.33 -10.62 -2.26
CA TYR A 59 -12.39 -10.21 -3.29
C TYR A 59 -11.03 -9.81 -2.68
N ALA A 60 -9.95 -10.29 -3.30
CA ALA A 60 -8.57 -10.05 -2.90
C ALA A 60 -8.19 -10.47 -1.46
N SER A 61 -9.02 -11.29 -0.80
CA SER A 61 -8.67 -11.87 0.50
C SER A 61 -7.85 -13.15 0.35
N LEU A 62 -6.90 -13.35 1.26
CA LEU A 62 -6.15 -14.60 1.40
C LEU A 62 -6.36 -15.16 2.80
N GLU A 63 -6.58 -16.47 2.92
CA GLU A 63 -6.84 -17.14 4.19
C GLU A 63 -6.01 -18.42 4.36
N ALA A 64 -5.73 -18.76 5.63
CA ALA A 64 -5.13 -20.03 6.02
C ALA A 64 -5.64 -20.47 7.39
N TYR A 65 -5.62 -21.77 7.65
CA TYR A 65 -5.94 -22.35 8.95
C TYR A 65 -4.68 -22.55 9.79
N TYR A 66 -4.84 -22.47 11.11
CA TYR A 66 -3.79 -22.80 12.08
C TYR A 66 -4.20 -23.97 12.97
N PRO A 67 -3.26 -24.86 13.34
CA PRO A 67 -3.55 -26.02 14.16
C PRO A 67 -3.75 -25.63 15.64
N ASP A 68 -4.17 -26.60 16.43
CA ASP A 68 -4.10 -26.50 17.89
C ASP A 68 -2.67 -26.51 18.41
N ALA A 69 -2.48 -25.88 19.57
CA ALA A 69 -1.24 -25.99 20.30
C ALA A 69 -1.10 -27.42 20.83
N VAL A 70 0.12 -27.95 20.79
CA VAL A 70 0.45 -29.26 21.35
C VAL A 70 0.43 -29.23 22.89
N ASP A 71 0.76 -28.07 23.46
CA ASP A 71 0.77 -27.85 24.91
C ASP A 71 -0.55 -27.18 25.34
N ASP A 72 -1.26 -27.83 26.26
CA ASP A 72 -2.55 -27.37 26.81
C ASP A 72 -2.41 -26.03 27.56
N GLY A 73 -1.20 -25.64 27.97
CA GLY A 73 -0.92 -24.35 28.60
C GLY A 73 -0.80 -23.17 27.63
N VAL A 74 -0.71 -23.43 26.32
CA VAL A 74 -0.43 -22.40 25.30
C VAL A 74 -1.64 -22.21 24.40
N SER A 75 -2.11 -20.97 24.28
CA SER A 75 -3.16 -20.65 23.31
C SER A 75 -2.56 -20.46 21.92
N ALA A 76 -2.93 -21.32 20.95
CA ALA A 76 -2.51 -21.19 19.55
C ALA A 76 -2.81 -19.79 18.99
N SER A 77 -3.97 -19.24 19.32
CA SER A 77 -4.38 -17.90 18.87
C SER A 77 -3.46 -16.78 19.40
N GLN A 78 -2.92 -16.94 20.62
CA GLN A 78 -1.96 -15.99 21.18
C GLN A 78 -0.60 -16.10 20.47
N VAL A 79 -0.19 -17.30 20.06
CA VAL A 79 1.03 -17.51 19.27
C VAL A 79 0.90 -16.84 17.90
N VAL A 80 -0.24 -16.99 17.24
CA VAL A 80 -0.55 -16.30 15.98
C VAL A 80 -0.48 -14.79 16.16
N LEU A 81 -1.11 -14.26 17.21
CA LEU A 81 -1.10 -12.83 17.51
C LEU A 81 0.33 -12.33 17.72
N LEU A 82 1.11 -13.02 18.53
CA LEU A 82 2.51 -12.66 18.81
C LEU A 82 3.36 -12.65 17.54
N SER A 83 3.22 -13.66 16.68
CA SER A 83 3.96 -13.71 15.42
C SER A 83 3.52 -12.63 14.45
N THR A 84 2.23 -12.29 14.44
CA THR A 84 1.71 -11.20 13.62
C THR A 84 2.29 -9.86 14.08
N THR A 85 2.37 -9.62 15.39
CA THR A 85 3.03 -8.43 15.94
C THR A 85 4.50 -8.35 15.53
N LYS A 86 5.25 -9.47 15.63
CA LYS A 86 6.65 -9.51 15.20
C LYS A 86 6.81 -9.19 13.71
N PHE A 87 5.97 -9.75 12.86
CA PHE A 87 5.99 -9.44 11.43
C PHE A 87 5.79 -7.95 11.15
N ILE A 88 4.83 -7.32 11.83
CA ILE A 88 4.55 -5.88 11.67
C ILE A 88 5.74 -5.05 12.16
N GLU A 89 6.33 -5.40 13.30
CA GLU A 89 7.52 -4.74 13.84
C GLU A 89 8.75 -4.87 12.90
N GLU A 90 8.94 -6.04 12.29
CA GLU A 90 10.02 -6.29 11.33
C GLU A 90 9.88 -5.44 10.05
N GLN A 91 8.66 -5.20 9.59
CA GLN A 91 8.39 -4.41 8.39
C GLN A 91 8.39 -2.90 8.63
N LYS A 92 8.08 -2.47 9.86
CA LYS A 92 7.97 -1.06 10.25
C LYS A 92 9.12 -0.14 9.77
N PRO A 93 10.42 -0.46 9.96
CA PRO A 93 11.50 0.43 9.53
C PRO A 93 11.53 0.65 8.02
N GLN A 94 11.15 -0.36 7.23
CA GLN A 94 11.09 -0.24 5.78
C GLN A 94 9.99 0.76 5.37
N PHE A 95 8.82 0.65 6.00
CA PHE A 95 7.69 1.55 5.74
C PHE A 95 7.96 2.98 6.20
N GLU A 96 8.53 3.18 7.39
CA GLU A 96 8.95 4.51 7.87
C GLU A 96 9.95 5.18 6.91
N THR A 97 10.84 4.39 6.30
CA THR A 97 11.79 4.92 5.30
C THR A 97 11.08 5.37 4.03
N VAL A 98 10.10 4.62 3.55
CA VAL A 98 9.32 4.98 2.35
C VAL A 98 8.51 6.25 2.61
N GLU A 99 7.78 6.31 3.73
CA GLU A 99 7.02 7.51 4.11
C GLU A 99 7.91 8.73 4.25
N TYR A 100 9.11 8.57 4.84
CA TYR A 100 10.07 9.66 4.96
C TYR A 100 10.55 10.17 3.59
N ILE A 101 10.87 9.27 2.65
CA ILE A 101 11.29 9.66 1.31
C ILE A 101 10.17 10.40 0.57
N GLU A 102 8.94 9.91 0.64
CA GLU A 102 7.79 10.57 0.01
C GLU A 102 7.56 11.97 0.59
N TYR A 103 7.63 12.10 1.92
CA TYR A 103 7.51 13.38 2.61
C TYR A 103 8.61 14.38 2.22
N GLU A 104 9.87 13.95 2.14
CA GLU A 104 10.97 14.81 1.71
C GLU A 104 10.83 15.26 0.25
N ILE A 105 10.34 14.38 -0.63
CA ILE A 105 10.05 14.72 -2.02
C ILE A 105 8.90 15.74 -2.10
N GLU A 106 7.82 15.54 -1.35
CA GLU A 106 6.69 16.47 -1.29
C GLU A 106 7.13 17.85 -0.79
N ASN A 107 7.88 17.88 0.32
CA ASN A 107 8.41 19.12 0.87
C ASN A 107 9.31 19.86 -0.10
N ARG A 108 10.16 19.16 -0.85
CA ARG A 108 10.98 19.81 -1.88
C ARG A 108 10.14 20.55 -2.92
N TYR A 109 8.92 20.09 -3.21
CA TYR A 109 8.02 20.75 -4.16
C TYR A 109 7.17 21.85 -3.52
N VAL A 110 6.71 21.65 -2.29
CA VAL A 110 5.81 22.57 -1.58
C VAL A 110 6.58 23.74 -0.96
N ASP A 111 7.75 23.45 -0.38
CA ASP A 111 8.61 24.39 0.33
C ASP A 111 10.08 24.17 -0.08
N PRO A 112 10.45 24.50 -1.33
CA PRO A 112 11.83 24.40 -1.81
C PRO A 112 12.75 25.35 -1.02
N THR A 113 14.03 24.98 -0.93
CA THR A 113 15.05 25.85 -0.33
C THR A 113 15.28 27.11 -1.15
N ASP A 114 15.90 28.14 -0.57
CA ASP A 114 16.29 29.37 -1.30
C ASP A 114 17.25 29.10 -2.47
N GLU A 115 18.01 28.01 -2.44
CA GLU A 115 18.88 27.60 -3.56
C GLU A 115 18.08 26.92 -4.69
N ASP A 116 17.04 26.18 -4.33
CA ASP A 116 16.15 25.46 -5.25
C ASP A 116 14.92 26.30 -5.67
N SER A 117 14.83 27.55 -5.23
CA SER A 117 13.76 28.49 -5.54
C SER A 117 14.31 29.83 -6.01
N THR A 118 13.45 30.63 -6.65
CA THR A 118 13.80 32.00 -7.06
C THR A 118 12.77 32.94 -6.47
N GLU A 119 13.19 34.14 -6.09
CA GLU A 119 12.25 35.12 -5.55
C GLU A 119 11.17 35.45 -6.58
N LEU A 120 9.97 35.78 -6.09
CA LEU A 120 8.84 36.13 -6.96
C LEU A 120 9.19 37.37 -7.80
N GLY A 121 9.45 37.15 -9.09
CA GLY A 121 9.82 38.20 -10.06
C GLY A 121 11.31 38.29 -10.38
N GLU A 122 12.18 37.50 -9.75
CA GLU A 122 13.60 37.41 -10.10
C GLU A 122 13.78 36.84 -11.53
N VAL A 123 13.01 35.80 -11.85
CA VAL A 123 12.96 35.24 -13.20
C VAL A 123 11.71 35.81 -13.91
N PRO A 124 11.86 36.74 -14.87
CA PRO A 124 10.72 37.35 -15.55
C PRO A 124 9.96 36.29 -16.36
N GLU A 125 8.64 36.30 -16.27
CA GLU A 125 7.79 35.41 -17.04
C GLU A 125 7.94 35.71 -18.55
N ALA A 126 8.21 34.68 -19.35
CA ALA A 126 8.26 34.85 -20.79
C ALA A 126 6.82 34.95 -21.34
N PRO A 127 6.51 35.93 -22.21
CA PRO A 127 5.16 36.08 -22.80
C PRO A 127 4.75 34.93 -23.71
N LYS A 128 5.69 34.01 -24.02
CA LYS A 128 5.47 32.83 -24.84
C LYS A 128 6.23 31.65 -24.24
N LYS A 129 5.51 30.64 -23.74
CA LYS A 129 6.09 29.37 -23.29
C LYS A 129 5.98 28.33 -24.40
N GLY A 130 7.11 27.93 -24.98
CA GLY A 130 7.16 26.93 -26.05
C GLY A 130 6.61 27.40 -27.40
N SER A 131 6.01 26.49 -28.17
CA SER A 131 5.51 26.76 -29.53
C SER A 131 4.10 27.36 -29.58
N ILE A 132 3.41 27.44 -28.44
CA ILE A 132 2.06 27.99 -28.34
C ILE A 132 2.16 29.51 -28.30
N GLY A 133 1.74 30.16 -29.39
CA GLY A 133 1.59 31.61 -29.42
C GLY A 133 0.35 32.05 -28.62
N PRO A 134 0.38 33.21 -27.94
CA PRO A 134 -0.74 33.71 -27.13
C PRO A 134 -2.04 33.88 -27.93
N ASN A 135 -1.94 34.11 -29.26
CA ASN A 135 -3.07 34.28 -30.16
C ASN A 135 -3.54 33.01 -30.89
N ARG A 136 -3.09 31.80 -30.49
CA ARG A 136 -3.68 30.57 -31.03
C ARG A 136 -5.03 30.32 -30.37
N ILE A 137 -6.08 30.90 -30.96
CA ILE A 137 -7.47 30.46 -30.75
C ILE A 137 -7.49 28.96 -31.05
N ARG A 138 -7.63 28.14 -30.01
CA ARG A 138 -7.76 26.69 -30.18
C ARG A 138 -8.97 26.46 -31.08
N ARG A 139 -8.75 25.80 -32.21
CA ARG A 139 -9.77 25.54 -33.24
C ARG A 139 -10.74 24.45 -32.78
N TYR A 140 -11.31 24.56 -31.58
CA TYR A 140 -12.39 23.68 -31.11
C TYR A 140 -13.71 23.96 -31.81
N LEU A 141 -13.79 25.04 -32.60
CA LEU A 141 -14.99 25.49 -33.31
C LEU A 141 -14.87 25.41 -34.84
N SER A 142 -14.15 24.41 -35.37
CA SER A 142 -14.10 24.12 -36.81
C SER A 142 -14.57 22.71 -37.10
N GLY A 143 -15.73 22.34 -36.54
CA GLY A 143 -16.35 21.04 -36.67
C GLY A 143 -17.85 21.13 -36.89
N TYR A 144 -18.32 22.00 -37.79
CA TYR A 144 -19.65 21.93 -38.39
C TYR A 144 -19.55 22.41 -39.83
N GLY A 145 -18.90 21.61 -40.67
CA GLY A 145 -19.13 21.65 -42.11
C GLY A 145 -20.37 20.80 -42.38
N TYR A 146 -21.51 21.46 -42.61
CA TYR A 146 -22.71 20.81 -43.11
C TYR A 146 -22.39 20.14 -44.45
N TYR A 147 -22.76 18.87 -44.60
CA TYR A 147 -22.84 18.21 -45.89
C TYR A 147 -24.08 18.77 -46.62
N GLU A 148 -23.88 19.41 -47.77
CA GLU A 148 -24.85 19.54 -48.85
C GLU A 148 -24.23 19.00 -50.14
#